data_AF-A0A4Q3BEX1-F1
#
_entry.id   AF-A0A4Q3BEX1-F1
#
_cell.length_a   1.000
_cell.length_b   1.000
_cell.length_c   1.000
_cell.angle_alpha   90.00
_cell.angle_beta   90.00
_cell.angle_gamma   90.00
#
_symmetry.space_group_name_H-M   'P 1'
#
loop_
_entity.id
_entity.type
_entity.pdbx_description
1 polymer ?
#
loop_
_entity_poly.entity_id
_entity_poly.type
_entity_poly.pdbx_seq_one_letter_code
_entity_poly.pdbx_strand_id
1 'polypeptide(L)'
;MKNLTIFPMHSFAHKVAGGIITLISMAILVVLHYFPQVHLIKKLSAEKEFEAFILAALFGLFIMCFSKEKVDDERVKQIRAKALQIAFGMVICVCLAIQLPAIFKDLPMEGNEVLLIISAFGLVIYHIFFHIGLYFDSNWTYNDDTVSANIRKNKIFFIFYALLVIGMLLLIAN
;
A
#
# COMPACT_ATOMS: atom_id res chain seq x y z
N MET A 1 -8.04 -32.04 -1.83
CA MET A 1 -7.50 -31.29 -0.69
C MET A 1 -8.60 -30.40 -0.13
N LYS A 2 -9.19 -30.72 1.02
CA LYS A 2 -10.19 -29.86 1.68
C LYS A 2 -9.43 -28.97 2.67
N ASN A 3 -9.51 -27.65 2.49
CA ASN A 3 -9.03 -26.59 3.41
C ASN A 3 -7.55 -26.15 3.32
N LEU A 4 -6.95 -26.08 2.11
CA LEU A 4 -5.69 -25.34 1.97
C LEU A 4 -5.97 -23.83 2.08
N THR A 5 -5.46 -23.19 3.14
CA THR A 5 -5.43 -21.73 3.28
C THR A 5 -3.99 -21.27 3.17
N ILE A 6 -3.63 -20.58 2.07
CA ILE A 6 -2.25 -20.19 1.80
C ILE A 6 -1.77 -19.12 2.80
N PHE A 7 -2.65 -18.21 3.19
CA PHE A 7 -2.39 -17.18 4.21
C PHE A 7 -3.57 -17.09 5.19
N PRO A 8 -3.49 -17.68 6.39
CA PRO A 8 -4.56 -17.60 7.37
C PRO A 8 -4.67 -16.18 7.95
N MET A 9 -5.90 -15.73 8.19
CA MET A 9 -6.15 -14.43 8.83
C MET A 9 -5.87 -14.52 10.34
N HIS A 10 -5.07 -13.58 10.85
CA HIS A 10 -4.77 -13.44 12.27
C HIS A 10 -5.91 -12.77 13.06
N SER A 11 -5.89 -12.88 14.39
CA SER A 11 -6.88 -12.24 15.25
C SER A 11 -6.78 -10.71 15.24
N PHE A 12 -7.86 -10.01 15.64
CA PHE A 12 -7.88 -8.55 15.76
C PHE A 12 -6.78 -8.00 16.68
N ALA A 13 -6.33 -8.78 17.68
CA ALA A 13 -5.22 -8.39 18.55
C ALA A 13 -3.92 -8.14 17.76
N HIS A 14 -3.67 -8.92 16.71
CA HIS A 14 -2.52 -8.73 15.84
C HIS A 14 -2.65 -7.44 15.02
N LYS A 15 -3.87 -7.03 14.63
CA LYS A 15 -4.11 -5.73 14.00
C LYS A 15 -3.64 -4.58 14.91
N VAL A 16 -3.99 -4.66 16.20
CA VAL A 16 -3.58 -3.66 17.20
C VAL A 16 -2.06 -3.67 17.38
N ALA A 17 -1.46 -4.85 17.53
CA ALA A 17 -0.01 -4.98 17.65
C ALA A 17 0.73 -4.42 16.42
N GLY A 18 0.27 -4.75 15.21
CA GLY A 18 0.80 -4.21 13.96
C GLY A 18 0.68 -2.70 13.89
N GLY A 19 -0.46 -2.13 14.29
CA GLY A 19 -0.66 -0.68 14.36
C GLY A 19 0.29 0.02 15.35
N ILE A 20 0.54 -0.59 16.51
CA ILE A 20 1.51 -0.08 17.50
C ILE A 20 2.93 -0.11 16.91
N ILE A 21 3.33 -1.22 16.28
CA ILE A 21 4.63 -1.36 15.62
C ILE A 21 4.80 -0.25 14.58
N THR A 22 3.83 -0.10 13.66
CA THR A 22 3.86 0.94 12.63
C THR A 22 3.94 2.34 13.24
N LEU A 23 3.12 2.65 14.25
CA LEU A 23 3.11 3.98 14.89
C LEU A 23 4.46 4.31 15.54
N ILE A 24 5.03 3.38 16.31
CA ILE A 24 6.33 3.57 16.98
C ILE A 24 7.44 3.74 15.93
N SER A 25 7.47 2.87 14.92
CA SER A 25 8.46 2.96 13.84
C SER A 25 8.37 4.29 13.10
N MET A 26 7.16 4.76 12.78
CA MET A 26 6.95 6.06 12.14
C MET A 26 7.38 7.23 13.03
N ALA A 27 7.08 7.19 14.33
CA ALA A 27 7.53 8.22 15.27
C ALA A 27 9.06 8.27 15.33
N ILE A 28 9.73 7.12 15.34
CA ILE A 28 11.19 7.04 15.31
C ILE A 28 11.73 7.58 13.99
N LEU A 29 11.14 7.23 12.84
CA LEU A 29 11.55 7.75 11.53
C LEU A 29 11.47 9.28 11.48
N VAL A 30 10.42 9.87 12.05
CA VAL A 30 10.30 11.34 12.18
C VAL A 30 11.45 11.90 13.01
N VAL A 31 11.77 11.29 14.15
CA VAL A 31 12.90 11.72 14.99
C VAL A 31 14.23 11.61 14.25
N LEU A 32 14.50 10.49 13.57
CA LEU A 32 15.73 10.28 12.82
C LEU A 32 15.86 11.25 11.63
N HIS A 33 14.73 11.60 10.99
CA HIS A 33 14.72 12.57 9.89
C HIS A 33 15.07 13.99 10.34
N TYR A 34 14.50 14.44 11.48
CA TYR A 34 14.73 15.80 11.98
C TYR A 34 15.99 15.94 12.86
N PHE A 35 16.48 14.83 13.43
CA PHE A 35 17.64 14.80 14.32
C PHE A 35 18.61 13.68 13.90
N PRO A 36 19.30 13.81 12.75
CA PRO A 36 20.15 12.75 12.18
C PRO A 36 21.35 12.36 13.06
N GLN A 37 21.72 13.20 14.03
CA GLN A 37 22.74 12.90 15.03
C GLN A 37 22.30 11.89 16.11
N VAL A 38 20.99 11.60 16.20
CA VAL A 38 20.45 10.63 17.16
C VAL A 38 20.62 9.23 16.58
N HIS A 39 21.36 8.39 17.30
CA HIS A 39 21.50 6.97 17.00
C HIS A 39 20.91 6.13 18.14
N LEU A 40 19.86 5.37 17.86
CA LEU A 40 19.25 4.46 18.82
C LEU A 40 20.00 3.11 18.82
N ILE A 41 20.47 2.68 17.64
CA ILE A 41 21.21 1.42 17.45
C ILE A 41 22.67 1.72 17.11
N LYS A 42 23.53 1.76 18.14
CA LYS A 42 24.98 2.08 18.01
C LYS A 42 25.78 1.24 17.01
N LYS A 43 25.27 0.08 16.59
CA LYS A 43 25.95 -0.83 15.64
C LYS A 43 25.59 -0.56 14.18
N LEU A 44 24.56 0.23 13.90
CA LEU A 44 24.11 0.53 12.54
C LEU A 44 24.53 1.95 12.14
N SER A 45 24.80 2.14 10.85
CA SER A 45 24.88 3.49 10.29
C SER A 45 23.49 4.15 10.30
N ALA A 46 23.43 5.49 10.27
CA ALA A 46 22.16 6.23 10.24
C ALA A 46 21.22 5.75 9.11
N GLU A 47 21.77 5.51 7.93
CA GLU A 47 21.02 5.01 6.76
C GLU A 47 20.42 3.63 7.04
N LYS A 48 21.21 2.69 7.58
CA LYS A 48 20.74 1.33 7.89
C LYS A 48 19.76 1.30 9.05
N GLU A 49 19.91 2.21 10.00
CA GLU A 49 18.94 2.41 11.07
C GLU A 49 17.61 2.92 10.51
N PHE A 50 17.64 3.92 9.62
CA PHE A 50 16.45 4.44 8.94
C PHE A 50 15.74 3.37 8.10
N GLU A 51 16.48 2.63 7.26
CA GLU A 51 15.96 1.50 6.49
C GLU A 51 15.30 0.44 7.39
N ALA A 52 15.93 0.10 8.52
CA ALA A 52 15.40 -0.90 9.46
C ALA A 52 14.06 -0.45 10.07
N PHE A 53 13.92 0.84 10.42
CA PHE A 53 12.65 1.36 10.94
C PHE A 53 11.57 1.47 9.86
N ILE A 54 11.92 1.74 8.59
CA ILE A 54 10.96 1.61 7.49
C ILE A 54 10.48 0.16 7.40
N LEU A 55 11.39 -0.81 7.38
CA LEU A 55 11.03 -2.23 7.30
C LEU A 55 10.14 -2.66 8.46
N ALA A 56 10.42 -2.17 9.68
CA ALA A 56 9.56 -2.41 10.85
C ALA A 56 8.17 -1.79 10.66
N ALA A 57 8.07 -0.57 10.12
CA ALA A 57 6.77 0.05 9.82
C ALA A 57 5.97 -0.76 8.80
N LEU A 58 6.63 -1.23 7.72
CA LEU A 58 6.04 -2.10 6.70
C LEU A 58 5.58 -3.43 7.27
N PHE A 59 6.38 -4.03 8.17
CA PHE A 59 6.02 -5.26 8.84
C PHE A 59 4.75 -5.08 9.69
N GLY A 60 4.62 -3.96 10.41
CA GLY A 60 3.39 -3.63 11.14
C GLY A 60 2.16 -3.49 10.22
N LEU A 61 2.32 -2.78 9.09
CA LEU A 61 1.25 -2.63 8.08
C LEU A 61 0.87 -3.98 7.44
N PHE A 62 1.85 -4.84 7.22
CA PHE A 62 1.65 -6.20 6.71
C PHE A 62 0.84 -7.03 7.71
N ILE A 63 1.19 -7.03 9.00
CA ILE A 63 0.41 -7.71 10.04
C ILE A 63 -1.04 -7.22 10.04
N MET A 64 -1.24 -5.90 9.96
CA MET A 64 -2.58 -5.30 9.91
C MET A 64 -3.37 -5.77 8.68
N CYS A 65 -2.72 -5.92 7.53
CA CYS A 65 -3.36 -6.37 6.29
C CYS A 65 -3.96 -7.77 6.43
N PHE A 66 -3.25 -8.68 7.11
CA PHE A 66 -3.66 -10.07 7.33
C PHE A 66 -4.38 -10.30 8.67
N SER A 67 -4.93 -9.27 9.30
CA SER A 67 -5.68 -9.39 10.55
C SER A 67 -7.18 -9.22 10.35
N LYS A 68 -7.98 -9.95 11.14
CA LYS A 68 -9.45 -9.85 11.13
C LYS A 68 -9.92 -8.51 11.71
N GLU A 69 -11.07 -8.04 11.24
CA GLU A 69 -11.83 -6.98 11.92
C GLU A 69 -12.57 -7.51 13.15
N LYS A 70 -13.03 -6.60 14.02
CA LYS A 70 -13.88 -6.98 15.18
C LYS A 70 -15.14 -7.70 14.75
N VAL A 71 -15.72 -7.26 13.63
CA VAL A 71 -16.86 -7.89 12.95
C VAL A 71 -16.39 -8.24 11.55
N ASP A 72 -16.18 -9.52 11.27
CA ASP A 72 -15.67 -10.02 9.99
C ASP A 72 -16.79 -10.76 9.25
N ASP A 73 -17.64 -9.98 8.59
CA ASP A 73 -18.75 -10.47 7.76
C ASP A 73 -18.30 -10.71 6.30
N GLU A 74 -19.22 -11.13 5.45
CA GLU A 74 -18.93 -11.37 4.03
C GLU A 74 -18.57 -10.08 3.28
N ARG A 75 -19.16 -8.95 3.67
CA ARG A 75 -18.85 -7.61 3.14
C ARG A 75 -17.39 -7.25 3.39
N VAL A 76 -16.89 -7.41 4.61
CA VAL A 76 -15.48 -7.11 4.96
C VAL A 76 -14.52 -7.94 4.10
N LYS A 77 -14.84 -9.21 3.84
CA LYS A 77 -14.03 -10.08 2.97
C LYS A 77 -14.00 -9.57 1.52
N GLN A 78 -15.14 -9.10 1.01
CA GLN A 78 -15.22 -8.52 -0.34
C GLN A 78 -14.44 -7.21 -0.45
N ILE A 79 -14.60 -6.30 0.53
CA ILE A 79 -13.84 -5.04 0.59
C ILE A 79 -12.34 -5.32 0.63
N ARG A 80 -11.92 -6.30 1.45
CA ARG A 80 -10.52 -6.76 1.54
C ARG A 80 -9.99 -7.21 0.18
N ALA A 81 -10.73 -8.07 -0.51
CA ALA A 81 -10.34 -8.57 -1.83
C ALA A 81 -10.22 -7.44 -2.86
N LYS A 82 -11.16 -6.49 -2.88
CA LYS A 82 -11.13 -5.33 -3.80
C LYS A 82 -9.98 -4.38 -3.47
N ALA A 83 -9.76 -4.06 -2.20
CA ALA A 83 -8.63 -3.24 -1.77
C ALA A 83 -7.30 -3.87 -2.17
N LEU A 84 -7.16 -5.20 -2.02
CA LEU A 84 -5.96 -5.93 -2.45
C LEU A 84 -5.79 -5.90 -3.97
N GLN A 85 -6.86 -6.09 -4.75
CA GLN A 85 -6.84 -5.99 -6.22
C GLN A 85 -6.39 -4.59 -6.68
N ILE A 86 -6.92 -3.53 -6.06
CA ILE A 86 -6.54 -2.14 -6.36
C ILE A 86 -5.07 -1.91 -6.01
N ALA A 87 -4.65 -2.29 -4.80
CA ALA A 87 -3.27 -2.13 -4.35
C ALA A 87 -2.28 -2.87 -5.25
N PHE A 88 -2.58 -4.12 -5.60
CA PHE A 88 -1.77 -4.91 -6.52
C PHE A 88 -1.69 -4.26 -7.91
N GLY A 89 -2.83 -3.84 -8.48
CA GLY A 89 -2.86 -3.14 -9.76
C GLY A 89 -2.00 -1.87 -9.74
N MET A 90 -2.11 -1.06 -8.68
CA MET A 90 -1.32 0.15 -8.50
C MET A 90 0.17 -0.14 -8.36
N VAL A 91 0.57 -1.19 -7.62
CA VAL A 91 1.96 -1.64 -7.53
C VAL A 91 2.50 -2.01 -8.91
N ILE A 92 1.76 -2.78 -9.70
CA ILE A 92 2.16 -3.14 -11.07
C ILE A 92 2.32 -1.88 -11.92
N CYS A 93 1.39 -0.92 -11.83
CA CYS A 93 1.50 0.35 -12.55
C CYS A 93 2.76 1.13 -12.17
N VAL A 94 3.11 1.21 -10.88
CA VAL A 94 4.35 1.87 -10.42
C VAL A 94 5.58 1.13 -10.93
N CYS A 95 5.61 -0.20 -10.84
CA CYS A 95 6.70 -1.00 -11.39
C CYS A 95 6.89 -0.71 -12.89
N LEU A 96 5.82 -0.74 -13.68
CA LEU A 96 5.88 -0.43 -15.11
C LEU A 96 6.35 1.01 -15.38
N ALA A 97 5.87 1.98 -14.59
CA ALA A 97 6.25 3.38 -14.72
C ALA A 97 7.74 3.62 -14.43
N ILE A 98 8.35 2.84 -13.53
CA ILE A 98 9.78 2.91 -13.23
C ILE A 98 10.61 2.20 -14.30
N GLN A 99 10.16 1.02 -14.77
CA GLN A 99 10.91 0.20 -15.72
C GLN A 99 10.89 0.77 -17.15
N LEU A 100 9.77 1.37 -17.59
CA LEU A 100 9.65 1.88 -18.95
C LEU A 100 10.72 2.93 -19.29
N PRO A 101 10.92 4.01 -18.51
CA PRO A 101 11.99 4.96 -18.74
C PRO A 101 13.39 4.35 -18.64
N ALA A 102 13.61 3.40 -17.74
CA ALA A 102 14.90 2.71 -17.61
C ALA A 102 15.27 1.97 -18.90
N ILE A 103 14.29 1.33 -19.56
CA ILE A 103 14.49 0.67 -20.86
C ILE A 103 14.77 1.68 -21.98
N PHE A 104 14.11 2.85 -21.98
CA PHE A 104 14.22 3.82 -23.08
C PHE A 104 15.35 4.85 -22.93
N LYS A 105 15.83 5.09 -21.70
CA LYS A 105 16.80 6.15 -21.38
C LYS A 105 18.09 5.63 -20.72
N ASP A 106 18.30 4.32 -20.65
CA ASP A 106 19.46 3.67 -20.00
C ASP A 106 19.74 4.21 -18.58
N LEU A 107 18.67 4.48 -17.81
CA LEU A 107 18.80 5.03 -16.46
C LEU A 107 19.26 3.93 -15.48
N PRO A 108 20.16 4.25 -14.53
CA PRO A 108 20.58 3.29 -13.51
C PRO A 108 19.38 2.88 -12.64
N MET A 109 19.22 1.57 -12.45
CA MET A 109 18.20 1.02 -11.55
C MET A 109 18.76 0.92 -10.12
N GLU A 110 18.28 1.77 -9.22
CA GLU A 110 18.55 1.62 -7.79
C GLU A 110 17.67 0.51 -7.20
N GLY A 111 18.29 -0.56 -6.72
CA GLY A 111 17.58 -1.83 -6.49
C GLY A 111 16.78 -1.92 -5.19
N ASN A 112 17.33 -1.47 -4.06
CA ASN A 112 16.76 -1.79 -2.74
C ASN A 112 15.74 -0.75 -2.25
N GLU A 113 16.04 0.54 -2.41
CA GLU A 113 15.17 1.63 -1.95
C GLU A 113 13.87 1.67 -2.74
N VAL A 114 13.95 1.42 -4.06
CA VAL A 114 12.78 1.34 -4.95
C VAL A 114 11.84 0.21 -4.52
N LEU A 115 12.37 -0.97 -4.20
CA LEU A 115 11.54 -2.09 -3.71
C LEU A 115 10.85 -1.76 -2.38
N LEU A 116 11.54 -1.05 -1.49
CA LEU A 116 11.00 -0.60 -0.21
C LEU A 116 9.85 0.40 -0.43
N ILE A 117 10.04 1.38 -1.32
CA ILE A 117 9.02 2.38 -1.70
C ILE A 117 7.80 1.71 -2.33
N ILE A 118 8.01 0.79 -3.27
CA ILE A 118 6.91 0.06 -3.92
C ILE A 118 6.10 -0.75 -2.90
N SER A 119 6.79 -1.44 -1.98
CA SER A 119 6.14 -2.23 -0.93
C SER A 119 5.35 -1.34 0.04
N ALA A 120 5.92 -0.20 0.44
CA ALA A 120 5.24 0.82 1.24
C ALA A 120 3.99 1.33 0.56
N PHE A 121 4.12 1.71 -0.71
CA PHE A 121 3.03 2.23 -1.51
C PHE A 121 1.88 1.22 -1.61
N GLY A 122 2.16 -0.04 -1.92
CA GLY A 122 1.15 -1.10 -2.01
C GLY A 122 0.38 -1.29 -0.69
N LEU A 123 1.08 -1.37 0.44
CA LEU A 123 0.46 -1.54 1.75
C LEU A 123 -0.36 -0.32 2.17
N VAL A 124 0.13 0.89 1.93
CA VAL A 124 -0.57 2.14 2.23
C VAL A 124 -1.84 2.27 1.39
N ILE A 125 -1.74 2.07 0.07
CA ILE A 125 -2.90 2.07 -0.84
C ILE A 125 -3.93 1.04 -0.40
N TYR A 126 -3.50 -0.18 -0.08
CA TYR A 126 -4.40 -1.22 0.45
C TYR A 126 -5.18 -0.71 1.68
N HIS A 127 -4.48 -0.17 2.68
CA HIS A 127 -5.12 0.30 3.91
C HIS A 127 -6.07 1.47 3.66
N ILE A 128 -5.71 2.40 2.79
CA ILE A 128 -6.58 3.52 2.40
C ILE A 128 -7.88 3.00 1.79
N PHE A 129 -7.81 2.19 0.74
CA PHE A 129 -9.02 1.70 0.06
C PHE A 129 -9.84 0.76 0.92
N PHE A 130 -9.20 -0.07 1.74
CA PHE A 130 -9.89 -0.94 2.69
C PHE A 130 -10.71 -0.12 3.70
N HIS A 131 -10.14 0.90 4.33
CA HIS A 131 -10.85 1.70 5.32
C HIS A 131 -11.88 2.66 4.70
N ILE A 132 -11.61 3.20 3.49
CA ILE A 132 -12.61 3.93 2.70
C ILE A 132 -13.82 3.03 2.44
N GLY A 133 -13.59 1.80 1.96
CA GLY A 133 -14.66 0.84 1.70
C GLY A 133 -15.45 0.48 2.96
N LEU A 134 -14.79 0.31 4.10
CA LEU A 134 -15.46 0.05 5.37
C LEU A 134 -16.34 1.23 5.83
N TYR A 135 -15.89 2.47 5.60
CA TYR A 135 -16.57 3.68 6.05
C TYR A 135 -17.78 4.04 5.19
N PHE A 136 -17.61 4.04 3.86
CA PHE A 136 -18.64 4.54 2.94
C PHE A 136 -19.72 3.51 2.61
N ASP A 137 -19.46 2.22 2.81
CA ASP A 137 -20.37 1.20 2.31
C ASP A 137 -20.93 0.34 3.44
N SER A 138 -22.00 0.82 4.07
CA SER A 138 -22.70 0.09 5.13
C SER A 138 -23.36 -1.19 4.62
N ASN A 139 -23.64 -1.31 3.31
CA ASN A 139 -24.47 -2.38 2.74
C ASN A 139 -23.89 -3.00 1.45
N TRP A 140 -22.58 -2.91 1.20
CA TRP A 140 -21.92 -3.17 -0.10
C TRP A 140 -22.70 -4.12 -1.00
N THR A 141 -23.59 -3.53 -1.81
CA THR A 141 -24.31 -4.25 -2.84
C THR A 141 -23.33 -4.40 -3.97
N TYR A 142 -22.82 -5.61 -4.15
CA TYR A 142 -21.90 -5.95 -5.22
C TYR A 142 -22.41 -5.38 -6.54
N ASN A 143 -21.68 -4.41 -7.09
CA ASN A 143 -22.02 -3.83 -8.37
C ASN A 143 -21.32 -4.65 -9.46
N ASP A 144 -22.10 -5.52 -10.11
CA ASP A 144 -21.68 -6.37 -11.24
C ASP A 144 -21.51 -5.61 -12.56
N ASP A 145 -21.44 -4.28 -12.49
CA ASP A 145 -21.15 -3.43 -13.64
C ASP A 145 -19.83 -3.88 -14.30
N THR A 146 -19.93 -4.24 -15.59
CA THR A 146 -18.74 -4.39 -16.44
C THR A 146 -17.93 -3.08 -16.45
N VAL A 147 -16.63 -3.15 -16.76
CA VAL A 147 -15.76 -1.96 -16.83
C VAL A 147 -16.39 -0.86 -17.70
N SER A 148 -16.99 -1.24 -18.83
CA SER A 148 -17.65 -0.30 -19.74
C SER A 148 -18.91 0.33 -19.12
N ALA A 149 -19.74 -0.44 -18.41
CA ALA A 149 -20.90 0.07 -17.69
C ALA A 149 -20.48 1.05 -16.58
N ASN A 150 -19.46 0.68 -15.79
CA ASN A 150 -18.97 1.52 -14.70
C ASN A 150 -18.35 2.84 -15.21
N ILE A 151 -17.57 2.80 -16.30
CA ILE A 151 -17.04 4.01 -16.94
C ILE A 151 -18.17 4.90 -17.44
N ARG A 152 -19.21 4.34 -18.04
CA ARG A 152 -20.37 5.11 -18.51
C ARG A 152 -21.14 5.76 -17.35
N LYS A 153 -21.22 5.10 -16.20
CA LYS A 153 -21.89 5.62 -14.99
C LYS A 153 -21.05 6.72 -14.32
N ASN A 154 -19.74 6.54 -14.25
CA ASN A 154 -18.81 7.39 -13.49
C ASN A 154 -17.84 8.19 -14.36
N LYS A 155 -18.29 8.70 -15.52
CA LYS A 155 -17.43 9.31 -16.56
C LYS A 155 -16.52 10.43 -16.02
N ILE A 156 -17.06 11.31 -15.17
CA ILE A 156 -16.32 12.48 -14.65
C ILE A 156 -15.10 12.02 -13.83
N PHE A 157 -15.28 11.01 -12.98
CA PHE A 157 -14.19 10.44 -12.19
C PHE A 157 -13.08 9.88 -13.09
N PHE A 158 -13.43 9.12 -14.13
CA PHE A 158 -12.45 8.54 -15.05
C PHE A 158 -11.74 9.59 -15.92
N ILE A 159 -12.43 10.66 -16.31
CA ILE A 159 -11.81 11.80 -17.02
C ILE A 159 -10.79 12.49 -16.11
N PHE A 160 -11.17 12.80 -14.86
CA PHE A 160 -10.27 13.40 -13.89
C PHE A 160 -9.05 12.50 -13.62
N TYR A 161 -9.29 11.20 -13.44
CA TYR A 161 -8.23 10.21 -13.25
C TYR A 161 -7.26 10.17 -14.46
N ALA A 162 -7.78 10.13 -15.69
CA ALA A 162 -6.95 10.13 -16.89
C ALA A 162 -6.11 11.41 -17.02
N LEU A 163 -6.69 12.58 -16.75
CA LEU A 163 -5.97 13.86 -16.76
C LEU A 163 -4.86 13.89 -15.70
N LEU A 164 -5.13 13.37 -14.50
CA LEU A 164 -4.13 13.27 -13.44
C LEU A 164 -2.95 12.38 -13.86
N VAL A 165 -3.22 11.21 -14.43
CA VAL A 165 -2.18 10.29 -14.93
C VAL A 165 -1.36 10.94 -16.03
N ILE A 166 -2.01 11.59 -17.01
CA ILE A 166 -1.31 12.31 -18.09
C ILE A 166 -0.42 13.43 -17.52
N GLY A 167 -0.95 14.22 -16.57
CA GLY A 167 -0.19 15.28 -15.91
C GLY A 167 1.05 14.75 -15.17
N MET A 168 0.93 13.64 -14.47
CA MET A 168 2.07 12.98 -13.81
C MET A 168 3.11 12.48 -14.82
N LEU A 169 2.68 11.86 -15.92
CA LEU A 169 3.60 11.38 -16.96
C LEU A 169 4.36 12.54 -17.62
N LEU A 170 3.70 13.67 -17.87
CA LEU A 170 4.35 14.86 -18.42
C LEU A 170 5.36 15.48 -17.43
N LEU A 171 5.07 15.43 -16.12
CA LEU A 171 6.01 15.89 -15.09
C LEU A 171 7.27 15.01 -15.00
N ILE A 172 7.14 13.69 -15.21
CA ILE A 172 8.27 12.75 -15.19
C ILE A 172 9.08 12.80 -16.50
N ALA A 173 8.43 13.14 -17.61
CA ALA A 173 9.07 13.17 -18.92
C ALA A 173 10.02 14.36 -19.11
N ASN A 174 9.74 15.48 -18.43
CA ASN A 174 10.55 16.70 -18.42
C ASN A 174 11.65 16.64 -17.36
#